data_AF-A0A257IVE1-F1
#
_entry.id   AF-A0A257IVE1-F1
#
_cell.length_a   1.000
_cell.length_b   1.000
_cell.length_c   1.000
_cell.angle_alpha   90.00
_cell.angle_beta   90.00
_cell.angle_gamma   90.00
#
_symmetry.space_group_name_H-M   'P 1'
#
loop_
_entity.id
_entity.type
_entity.pdbx_description
1 polymer ?
#
loop_
_entity_poly.entity_id
_entity_poly.type
_entity_poly.pdbx_seq_one_letter_code
_entity_poly.pdbx_strand_id
1 'polypeptide(L)' 'MEHLNFEEFLTTKKIDYNRFLKAEPIVFSQWKQDYAQMHVESFVMQKKFLINSIRRKYILRS' A
#
# COMPACT_ATOMS: atom_id res chain seq x y z
N MET A 1 -5.52 11.27 14.85
CA MET A 1 -5.10 11.19 13.44
C MET A 1 -5.67 9.90 12.88
N GLU A 2 -6.43 9.98 11.79
CA GLU A 2 -7.18 8.86 11.22
C GLU A 2 -6.25 7.70 10.83
N HIS A 3 -6.44 6.54 11.46
CA HIS A 3 -5.88 5.28 10.96
C HIS A 3 -6.82 4.76 9.88
N LEU A 4 -6.55 5.12 8.62
CA LEU A 4 -7.14 4.40 7.49
C LEU A 4 -6.67 2.95 7.56
N ASN A 5 -7.54 2.01 7.20
CA ASN A 5 -7.07 0.64 7.03
C ASN A 5 -6.07 0.57 5.85
N PHE A 6 -5.24 -0.47 5.80
CA PHE A 6 -4.19 -0.56 4.78
C PHE A 6 -4.77 -0.57 3.36
N GLU A 7 -5.93 -1.20 3.18
CA GLU A 7 -6.65 -1.30 1.92
C GLU A 7 -7.14 0.08 1.43
N GLU A 8 -7.74 0.88 2.31
CA GLU A 8 -8.15 2.27 2.09
C GLU A 8 -6.95 3.15 1.78
N PHE A 9 -5.86 2.98 2.53
CA PHE A 9 -4.60 3.67 2.25
C PHE A 9 -4.12 3.39 0.82
N LEU A 10 -4.13 2.13 0.38
CA LEU A 10 -3.75 1.78 -0.99
C LEU A 10 -4.69 2.45 -2.01
N THR A 11 -6.00 2.48 -1.75
CA THR A 11 -6.97 3.20 -2.57
C THR A 11 -6.66 4.69 -2.66
N THR A 12 -6.30 5.36 -1.56
CA THR A 12 -5.88 6.79 -1.60
C THR A 12 -4.64 7.02 -2.47
N LYS A 13 -3.77 6.00 -2.60
CA LYS A 13 -2.58 6.01 -3.47
C LYS A 13 -2.87 5.56 -4.90
N LYS A 14 -4.14 5.37 -5.28
CA LYS A 14 -4.57 4.84 -6.58
C LYS A 14 -3.96 3.47 -6.87
N ILE A 15 -3.86 2.63 -5.85
CA ILE A 15 -3.40 1.24 -5.93
C ILE A 15 -4.62 0.32 -5.75
N ASP A 16 -4.81 -0.60 -6.70
CA ASP A 16 -5.82 -1.66 -6.61
C ASP A 16 -5.29 -2.76 -5.68
N TYR A 17 -5.77 -2.76 -4.44
CA TYR A 17 -5.34 -3.70 -3.41
C TYR A 17 -5.66 -5.16 -3.79
N ASN A 18 -6.74 -5.41 -4.53
CA ASN A 18 -7.11 -6.76 -4.95
C ASN A 18 -6.10 -7.30 -5.98
N ARG A 19 -5.69 -6.47 -6.94
CA ARG A 19 -4.64 -6.85 -7.91
C ARG A 19 -3.30 -7.01 -7.23
N PHE A 20 -2.95 -6.11 -6.32
CA PHE A 20 -1.71 -6.19 -5.57
C PHE A 20 -1.63 -7.46 -4.70
N LEU A 21 -2.69 -7.77 -3.95
CA LEU A 21 -2.78 -8.98 -3.13
C LEU A 21 -2.67 -10.26 -3.96
N LYS A 22 -3.34 -10.32 -5.12
CA LYS A 22 -3.30 -11.50 -5.99
C LYS A 22 -1.93 -11.71 -6.65
N ALA A 23 -1.27 -10.62 -7.06
CA ALA A 23 -0.01 -10.71 -7.78
C ALA A 23 1.20 -10.89 -6.85
N GLU A 24 1.19 -10.23 -5.68
CA GLU A 24 2.32 -10.22 -4.75
C GLU A 24 1.83 -10.38 -3.27
N PRO A 25 1.21 -11.53 -2.90
CA PRO A 25 0.58 -11.71 -1.58
C PRO A 25 1.55 -11.62 -0.40
N ILE A 26 2.80 -12.06 -0.60
CA ILE A 26 3.86 -12.00 0.40
C ILE A 26 4.25 -10.54 0.68
N VAL A 27 4.46 -9.75 -0.37
CA VAL A 27 4.79 -8.31 -0.27
C VAL A 27 3.64 -7.54 0.35
N PHE A 28 2.40 -7.86 -0.04
CA PHE A 28 1.20 -7.28 0.55
C PHE A 28 1.14 -7.51 2.06
N SER A 29 1.37 -8.76 2.50
CA SER A 29 1.31 -9.13 3.92
C SER A 29 2.40 -8.44 4.73
N GLN A 30 3.63 -8.38 4.20
CA GLN A 30 4.73 -7.64 4.82
C GLN A 30 4.40 -6.15 4.96
N TRP A 31 3.89 -5.53 3.90
CA TRP A 31 3.54 -4.11 3.95
C TRP A 31 2.40 -3.83 4.90
N LYS A 32 1.41 -4.72 4.99
CA LYS A 32 0.32 -4.60 5.94
C LYS A 32 0.83 -4.67 7.39
N GLN A 33 1.80 -5.55 7.67
CA GLN A 33 2.46 -5.62 8.98
C GLN A 33 3.28 -4.36 9.27
N ASP A 34 4.09 -3.90 8.31
CA ASP A 34 4.90 -2.69 8.47
C ASP A 34 4.00 -1.46 8.71
N TYR A 35 2.91 -1.35 7.95
CA TYR A 35 1.92 -0.27 8.09
C TYR A 35 1.22 -0.29 9.45
N ALA A 36 1.01 -1.47 10.04
CA ALA A 36 0.44 -1.61 11.38
C ALA A 36 1.42 -1.25 12.51
N GLN A 37 2.72 -1.32 12.25
CA GLN A 37 3.78 -1.07 13.25
C GLN A 37 4.27 0.37 13.30
N MET A 38 3.92 1.21 12.31
CA MET A 38 4.41 2.59 12.25
C MET A 38 3.35 3.58 11.75
N HIS A 39 3.59 4.87 12.00
CA HIS A 39 2.74 5.92 11.43
C HIS A 39 2.79 5.94 9.90
N VAL A 40 1.67 6.31 9.28
CA VAL A 40 1.48 6.35 7.81
C VAL A 40 2.56 7.17 7.11
N GLU A 41 2.96 8.30 7.69
CA GLU A 41 4.00 9.17 7.12
C GLU A 41 5.36 8.48 7.09
N SER A 42 5.74 7.80 8.17
CA SER A 42 6.97 7.00 8.25
C SER A 42 6.95 5.87 7.23
N PHE A 43 5.82 5.17 7.10
CA PHE A 43 5.65 4.10 6.11
C PHE A 43 5.82 4.64 4.69
N VAL A 44 5.16 5.76 4.35
CA VAL A 44 5.23 6.38 3.03
C VAL A 44 6.65 6.86 2.73
N MET A 45 7.35 7.43 3.71
CA MET A 45 8.72 7.89 3.53
C MET A 45 9.67 6.73 3.23
N GLN A 46 9.61 5.64 4.02
CA GLN A 46 10.45 4.46 3.84
C GLN A 46 10.15 3.70 2.54
N LYS A 47 8.87 3.62 2.15
CA LYS A 47 8.42 2.84 1.00
C LYS A 47 8.13 3.68 -0.24
N LYS A 48 8.48 4.97 -0.27
CA LYS A 48 8.12 5.93 -1.34
C LYS A 48 8.36 5.41 -2.76
N PHE A 49 9.55 4.87 -3.03
CA PHE A 49 9.90 4.34 -4.36
C PHE A 49 9.14 3.07 -4.70
N LEU A 50 8.92 2.21 -3.71
CA LEU A 50 8.19 0.97 -3.91
C LEU A 50 6.69 1.24 -4.12
N ILE A 51 6.09 2.15 -3.36
CA ILE A 51 4.69 2.60 -3.55
C ILE A 51 4.50 3.10 -4.98
N ASN A 52 5.44 3.90 -5.49
CA ASN A 52 5.40 4.36 -6.88
C ASN A 52 5.52 3.23 -7.91
N SER A 53 6.33 2.20 -7.62
CA SER A 53 6.45 1.02 -8.48
C SER A 53 5.15 0.19 -8.51
N ILE A 54 4.63 -0.14 -7.33
CA ILE A 54 3.37 -0.87 -7.13
C ILE A 54 2.19 -0.11 -7.76
N ARG A 55 2.12 1.22 -7.60
CA ARG A 55 1.10 2.05 -8.25
C ARG A 55 1.13 1.99 -9.76
N ARG A 56 2.30 1.89 -10.41
CA ARG A 56 2.37 1.72 -11.86
C ARG A 56 1.92 0.33 -12.31
N LYS A 57 2.24 -0.71 -11.52
CA LYS A 57 1.84 -2.10 -11.81
C LYS A 57 0.34 -2.34 -11.61
N TYR A 58 -0.20 -1.85 -10.50
CA TYR A 58 -1.56 -2.14 -10.03
C TYR A 58 -2.36 -0.85 -9.85
N ILE A 59 -2.36 0.00 -10.88
CA ILE A 59 -3.13 1.24 -10.84
C ILE A 59 -4.62 0.93 -10.68
N LEU A 60 -5.25 1.53 -9.67
CA LEU A 60 -6.70 1.51 -9.52
C LEU A 60 -7.29 2.44 -10.59
N ARG A 61 -7.88 1.84 -11.62
CA ARG A 61 -8.62 2.58 -12.64
C ARG A 61 -10.05 2.69 -12.14
N SER A 62 -10.43 3.91 -11.77
CA SER A 62 -11.82 4.36 -11.59
C SER A 62 -12.51 4.47 -12.94
#